data_AF-A0A0R3RBF1-F1
#
_entry.id   AF-A0A0R3RBF1-F1
#
_cell.length_a   1.000
_cell.length_b   1.000
_cell.length_c   1.000
_cell.angle_alpha   90.00
_cell.angle_beta   90.00
_cell.angle_gamma   90.00
#
_symmetry.space_group_name_H-M   'P 1'
#
loop_
_entity.id
_entity.type
_entity.pdbx_description
1 polymer ?
#
loop_
_entity_poly.entity_id
_entity_poly.type
_entity_poly.pdbx_seq_one_letter_code
_entity_poly.pdbx_strand_id
1 'polypeptide(L)' 'MIKSGMMNKYNKKHSLDRLLGPCNHIFVCADCVEELLETYEEPLCPLCRSVITSYVDVYI' A
#
# COMPACT_ATOMS: atom_id res chain seq x y z
N MET A 1 15.01 30.00 7.53
CA MET A 1 13.79 29.19 7.73
C MET A 1 13.85 28.01 6.77
N ILE A 2 14.26 26.84 7.24
CA ILE A 2 14.29 25.63 6.41
C ILE A 2 13.54 24.56 7.19
N LYS A 3 12.28 24.33 6.85
CA LYS A 3 11.57 23.11 7.24
C LYS A 3 11.22 22.40 5.96
N SER A 4 11.98 21.36 5.64
CA SER A 4 11.43 20.22 4.92
C SER A 4 12.36 19.05 5.21
N GLY A 5 12.10 18.40 6.34
CA GLY A 5 12.75 17.14 6.68
C GLY A 5 12.30 16.11 5.66
N MET A 6 13.20 15.75 4.75
CA MET A 6 13.09 14.52 3.98
C MET A 6 13.23 13.36 4.97
N MET A 7 12.13 13.00 5.63
CA MET A 7 12.04 11.74 6.33
C MET A 7 12.14 10.65 5.26
N ASN A 8 13.22 9.88 5.29
CA ASN A 8 13.32 8.59 4.62
C ASN A 8 12.04 7.80 4.93
N LYS A 9 11.12 7.70 3.95
CA LYS A 9 9.82 7.01 4.07
C LYS A 9 9.96 5.50 4.35
N TYR A 10 11.18 4.98 4.45
CA TYR A 10 11.50 3.55 4.57
C TYR A 10 11.62 3.02 6.01
N ASN A 11 11.26 3.81 7.03
CA ASN A 11 11.31 3.34 8.43
C ASN A 11 10.06 3.74 9.22
N LYS A 12 8.89 3.61 8.59
CA LYS A 12 7.61 3.58 9.32
C LYS A 12 7.38 2.14 9.78
N LYS A 13 7.16 1.98 11.08
CA LYS A 13 6.70 0.76 11.77
C LYS A 13 5.80 -0.06 10.83
N HIS A 14 6.25 -1.22 10.38
CA HIS A 14 5.40 -2.22 9.70
C HIS A 14 4.27 -2.56 10.67
N SER A 15 3.09 -1.98 10.49
CA SER A 15 1.97 -2.22 11.40
C SER A 15 0.95 -3.19 10.82
N LEU A 16 0.80 -3.30 9.51
CA LEU A 16 -0.14 -4.22 8.84
C LEU A 16 0.33 -4.49 7.40
N ASP A 17 0.41 -5.76 7.02
CA ASP A 17 0.55 -6.16 5.61
C ASP A 17 -0.86 -6.31 5.00
N ARG A 18 -1.02 -6.13 3.69
CA ARG A 18 -2.34 -6.23 3.03
C ARG A 18 -2.33 -7.24 1.90
N LEU A 19 -3.31 -8.13 1.89
CA LEU A 19 -3.57 -9.06 0.79
C LEU A 19 -4.56 -8.42 -0.20
N LEU A 20 -4.14 -8.21 -1.44
CA LEU A 20 -4.91 -7.49 -2.47
C LEU A 20 -5.80 -8.45 -3.27
N GLY A 21 -7.13 -8.30 -3.16
CA GLY A 21 -8.10 -9.06 -3.94
C GLY A 21 -8.31 -8.47 -5.34
N PRO A 22 -8.46 -9.30 -6.39
CA PRO A 22 -8.58 -10.77 -6.37
C PRO A 22 -7.25 -11.51 -6.51
N CYS A 23 -6.12 -10.82 -6.69
CA CYS A 23 -4.85 -11.45 -7.05
C CYS A 23 -4.11 -12.13 -5.89
N ASN A 24 -4.52 -11.85 -4.66
CA ASN A 24 -3.98 -12.38 -3.40
C ASN A 24 -2.49 -12.09 -3.15
N HIS A 25 -1.92 -11.09 -3.82
CA HIS A 25 -0.57 -10.65 -3.52
C HIS A 25 -0.53 -9.87 -2.20
N ILE A 26 0.46 -10.17 -1.37
CA ILE A 26 0.74 -9.44 -0.13
C ILE A 26 1.54 -8.18 -0.47
N PHE A 27 1.08 -7.05 0.03
CA PHE A 27 1.74 -5.75 -0.08
C PHE A 27 2.02 -5.20 1.32
N VAL A 28 3.29 -4.92 1.62
CA VAL A 28 3.78 -4.73 3.00
C VAL A 28 3.70 -3.29 3.54
N CYS A 29 3.08 -2.38 2.79
CA CYS A 29 2.92 -0.98 3.18
C CYS A 29 1.46 -0.58 3.09
N ALA A 30 0.75 -0.62 4.23
CA ALA A 30 -0.66 -0.23 4.33
C ALA A 30 -0.90 1.21 3.83
N ASP A 31 -0.10 2.19 4.29
CA ASP A 31 -0.18 3.59 3.84
C ASP A 31 -0.08 3.71 2.30
N CYS A 32 0.80 2.93 1.68
CA CYS A 32 1.00 2.95 0.24
C CYS A 32 -0.21 2.36 -0.51
N VAL A 33 -0.86 1.34 0.08
CA VAL A 33 -2.10 0.78 -0.48
C VAL A 33 -3.23 1.78 -0.34
N GLU A 34 -3.36 2.48 0.79
CA GLU A 34 -4.37 3.53 0.97
C GLU A 34 -4.18 4.66 -0.05
N GLU A 35 -2.96 5.20 -0.18
CA GLU A 35 -2.64 6.23 -1.15
C GLU A 35 -2.97 5.77 -2.59
N LEU A 36 -2.67 4.51 -2.94
CA LEU A 36 -3.00 3.93 -4.24
C LEU A 36 -4.51 3.86 -4.48
N LEU A 37 -5.29 3.39 -3.49
CA LEU A 37 -6.74 3.25 -3.59
C LEU A 37 -7.46 4.60 -3.63
N GLU A 38 -6.94 5.62 -2.97
CA GLU A 38 -7.50 6.98 -2.99
C GLU A 38 -7.12 7.76 -4.26
N THR A 39 -5.96 7.48 -4.85
CA THR A 39 -5.46 8.20 -6.02
C THR A 39 -6.10 7.74 -7.33
N TYR A 40 -6.41 6.45 -7.46
CA TYR A 40 -6.84 5.84 -8.72
C TYR A 40 -8.25 5.27 -8.61
N GLU A 41 -9.10 5.61 -9.58
CA GLU A 41 -10.46 5.07 -9.69
C GLU A 41 -10.45 3.56 -9.96
N GLU A 42 -9.47 3.08 -10.75
CA GLU A 42 -9.19 1.66 -11.01
C GLU A 42 -7.77 1.30 -10.56
N PRO A 43 -7.54 1.08 -9.25
CA PRO A 43 -6.22 0.81 -8.71
C PRO A 43 -5.73 -0.57 -9.16
N LEU A 44 -4.46 -0.66 -9.60
CA LEU A 44 -3.85 -1.90 -10.08
C LEU A 44 -2.84 -2.44 -9.06
N CYS A 45 -2.84 -3.76 -8.87
CA CYS A 45 -1.84 -4.44 -8.07
C CYS A 45 -0.43 -4.13 -8.62
N PRO A 46 0.49 -3.59 -7.79
CA PRO A 46 1.84 -3.25 -8.27
C PRO A 46 2.67 -4.45 -8.74
N LEU A 47 2.32 -5.67 -8.30
CA LEU A 47 3.05 -6.89 -8.61
C LEU A 47 2.57 -7.56 -9.90
N CYS A 48 1.25 -7.60 -10.15
CA CYS A 48 0.68 -8.35 -11.28
C CYS A 48 -0.26 -7.54 -12.18
N ARG A 49 -0.50 -6.26 -11.86
CA ARG A 49 -1.38 -5.34 -12.58
C ARG A 49 -2.85 -5.77 -12.66
N SER A 50 -3.27 -6.74 -11.85
CA SER A 50 -4.69 -7.06 -11.67
C SER A 50 -5.41 -5.91 -10.97
N VAL A 51 -6.64 -5.60 -11.37
CA VAL A 51 -7.47 -4.56 -10.72
C VAL A 51 -7.73 -4.96 -9.27
N ILE A 52 -7.40 -4.07 -8.35
CA ILE A 52 -7.64 -4.24 -6.92
C ILE A 52 -9.11 -3.90 -6.66
N THR A 53 -9.87 -4.86 -6.17
CA THR A 53 -11.29 -4.68 -5.83
C THR A 53 -11.55 -4.81 -4.33
N SER A 54 -10.60 -5.36 -3.58
CA SER A 54 -10.65 -5.47 -2.13
C SER A 54 -9.25 -5.63 -1.54
N TYR A 55 -9.14 -5.47 -0.22
CA TYR A 55 -7.93 -5.84 0.52
C TYR A 55 -8.31 -6.43 1.88
N VAL A 56 -7.40 -7.24 2.44
CA VAL A 56 -7.50 -7.78 3.81
C VAL A 56 -6.21 -7.47 4.54
N ASP A 57 -6.31 -6.84 5.72
CA ASP A 57 -5.15 -6.67 6.60
C ASP A 57 -4.73 -8.03 7.17
N VAL A 58 -3.45 -8.36 7.04
CA VAL A 58 -2.84 -9.59 7.54
C VAL A 58 -1.74 -9.25 8.53
N TYR A 59 -1.68 -10.04 9.59
CA TYR A 59 -0.64 -10.01 10.62
C TYR A 59 0.22 -11.25 10.41
N ILE A 60 1.44 -11.05 9.91
CA ILE A 60 2.41 -12.11 9.63
C ILE A 60 3.62 -11.99 10.56
#